data_AF-A0A2Z5AEK7-F1
#
_entry.id   AF-A0A2Z5AEK7-F1
#
_cell.length_a   1.000
_cell.length_b   1.000
_cell.length_c   1.000
_cell.angle_alpha   90.00
_cell.angle_beta   90.00
_cell.angle_gamma   90.00
#
_symmetry.space_group_name_H-M   'P 1'
#
loop_
_entity.id
_entity.type
_entity.pdbx_description
1 polymer ?
#
loop_
_entity_poly.entity_id
_entity_poly.type
_entity_poly.pdbx_seq_one_letter_code
_entity_poly.pdbx_strand_id
1 'polypeptide(L)'
;MNLPRFLALTALLAASGVCLAAAVDFPQAKRLLHEHVYFDQNQSAAGDFYCGCKWEWVGKSGGKMDPAGCGFYSFTMADRAERLEWEHIMPISNVANQRQCWRDGGPEGCERTDPVLNRMEGDMFNLTPSIGTANALRFNLN
;
A
#
# COMPACT_ATOMS: atom_id res chain seq x y z
N MET A 1 2.29 43.72 38.02
CA MET A 1 1.81 42.38 37.67
C MET A 1 0.90 42.49 36.45
N ASN A 2 1.39 42.14 35.24
CA ASN A 2 0.66 42.31 33.98
C ASN A 2 -0.18 41.06 33.64
N LEU A 3 -1.25 40.85 34.38
CA LEU A 3 -2.25 39.81 34.17
C LEU A 3 -2.77 39.67 32.70
N PRO A 4 -2.98 40.75 31.92
CA PRO A 4 -3.44 40.61 30.53
C PRO A 4 -2.38 40.04 29.57
N ARG A 5 -1.08 40.17 29.87
CA ARG A 5 -0.01 39.57 29.06
C ARG A 5 0.09 38.07 29.25
N PHE A 6 -0.17 37.56 30.45
CA PHE A 6 -0.18 36.13 30.73
C PHE A 6 -1.40 35.42 30.11
N LEU A 7 -2.56 36.07 30.11
CA LEU A 7 -3.78 35.58 29.44
C LEU A 7 -3.64 35.49 27.91
N ALA A 8 -2.93 36.42 27.28
CA ALA A 8 -2.67 36.38 25.85
C ALA A 8 -1.71 35.24 25.45
N LEU A 9 -0.73 34.92 26.30
CA LEU A 9 0.26 33.88 26.03
C LEU A 9 -0.31 32.46 26.16
N THR A 10 -1.25 32.24 27.08
CA THR A 10 -1.93 30.94 27.24
C THR A 10 -2.95 30.66 26.13
N ALA A 11 -3.58 31.70 25.58
CA ALA A 11 -4.50 31.57 24.44
C ALA A 11 -3.78 31.16 23.13
N LEU A 12 -2.53 31.59 22.92
CA LEU A 12 -1.75 31.20 21.73
C LEU A 12 -1.32 29.72 21.75
N LEU A 13 -1.04 29.13 22.91
CA LEU A 13 -0.65 27.72 22.99
C LEU A 13 -1.84 26.77 22.69
N ALA A 14 -3.06 27.16 23.06
CA ALA A 14 -4.26 26.36 22.84
C ALA A 14 -4.72 26.27 21.38
N ALA A 15 -4.23 27.17 20.51
CA ALA A 15 -4.54 27.16 19.07
C ALA A 15 -3.68 26.17 18.26
N SER A 16 -2.75 25.46 18.92
CA SER A 16 -1.96 24.39 18.31
C SER A 16 -2.81 23.13 18.17
N GLY A 17 -3.79 23.14 17.25
CA GLY A 17 -4.54 21.95 16.91
C GLY A 17 -3.59 20.88 16.37
N VAL A 18 -3.37 19.81 17.14
CA VAL A 18 -2.67 18.63 16.64
C VAL A 18 -3.56 18.00 15.59
N CYS A 19 -3.23 18.22 14.32
CA CYS A 19 -3.92 17.57 13.22
C CYS A 19 -3.44 16.11 13.16
N LEU A 20 -4.14 15.21 13.86
CA LEU A 20 -3.94 13.77 13.63
C LEU A 20 -4.51 13.44 12.25
N ALA A 21 -3.63 13.33 11.26
CA ALA A 21 -3.99 12.72 9.98
C ALA A 21 -4.39 11.26 10.23
N ALA A 22 -5.50 10.82 9.63
CA ALA A 22 -5.85 9.41 9.62
C ALA A 22 -4.69 8.61 9.01
N ALA A 23 -4.45 7.41 9.53
CA ALA A 23 -3.45 6.52 8.93
C ALA A 23 -3.84 6.21 7.48
N VAL A 24 -2.84 6.21 6.60
CA VAL A 24 -3.03 5.84 5.20
C VAL A 24 -3.49 4.38 5.15
N ASP A 25 -4.69 4.16 4.60
CA ASP A 25 -5.22 2.82 4.36
C ASP A 25 -4.67 2.24 3.03
N PHE A 26 -4.89 0.96 2.78
CA PHE A 26 -4.37 0.31 1.58
C PHE A 26 -4.84 0.95 0.25
N PRO A 27 -6.13 1.30 0.05
CA PRO A 27 -6.56 2.04 -1.13
C PRO A 27 -5.91 3.42 -1.29
N GLN A 28 -5.66 4.15 -0.21
CA GLN A 28 -4.96 5.43 -0.23
C GLN A 28 -3.46 5.24 -0.51
N ALA A 29 -2.82 4.23 0.10
CA ALA A 29 -1.41 3.91 -0.11
C ALA A 29 -1.13 3.65 -1.59
N LYS A 30 -1.94 2.81 -2.26
CA LYS A 30 -1.81 2.53 -3.69
C LYS A 30 -1.90 3.77 -4.57
N ARG A 31 -2.77 4.72 -4.21
CA ARG A 31 -2.92 6.00 -4.91
C ARG A 31 -1.68 6.88 -4.72
N LEU A 32 -1.24 7.06 -3.48
CA LEU A 32 -0.05 7.86 -3.16
C LEU A 32 1.22 7.29 -3.80
N LEU A 33 1.38 5.96 -3.76
CA LEU A 33 2.48 5.26 -4.41
C LEU A 33 2.46 5.48 -5.92
N HIS A 34 1.29 5.38 -6.57
CA HIS A 34 1.16 5.72 -7.98
C HIS A 34 1.49 7.19 -8.25
N GLU A 35 0.91 8.14 -7.50
CA GLU A 35 0.99 9.58 -7.80
C GLU A 35 2.34 10.22 -7.44
N HIS A 36 3.08 9.65 -6.50
CA HIS A 36 4.25 10.33 -5.91
C HIS A 36 5.53 9.50 -5.86
N VAL A 37 5.46 8.17 -6.06
CA VAL A 37 6.64 7.29 -5.94
C VAL A 37 6.95 6.58 -7.26
N TYR A 38 5.95 5.92 -7.86
CA TYR A 38 6.11 5.12 -9.07
C TYR A 38 5.59 5.82 -10.34
N PHE A 39 5.16 7.08 -10.23
CA PHE A 39 4.50 7.83 -11.31
C PHE A 39 5.28 7.83 -12.63
N ASP A 40 6.61 7.78 -12.57
CA ASP A 40 7.52 7.76 -13.72
C ASP A 40 8.34 6.45 -13.85
N GLN A 41 8.09 5.47 -12.98
CA GLN A 41 8.90 4.24 -12.92
C GLN A 41 8.38 3.14 -13.84
N ASN A 42 7.14 3.26 -14.36
CA ASN A 42 6.46 2.23 -15.15
C ASN A 42 7.14 1.88 -16.47
N GLN A 43 8.00 2.76 -16.98
CA GLN A 43 8.81 2.58 -18.19
C GLN A 43 10.32 2.54 -17.92
N SER A 44 10.72 2.57 -16.65
CA SER A 44 12.13 2.56 -16.23
C SER A 44 12.83 1.27 -16.64
N ALA A 45 14.16 1.26 -16.53
CA ALA A 45 14.95 0.05 -16.72
C ALA A 45 14.77 -0.99 -15.60
N ALA A 46 14.25 -0.57 -14.44
CA ALA A 46 14.01 -1.48 -13.31
C ALA A 46 12.77 -2.34 -13.51
N GLY A 47 11.68 -1.76 -14.06
CA GLY A 47 10.40 -2.44 -14.24
C GLY A 47 9.70 -2.79 -12.92
N ASP A 48 8.83 -3.80 -12.94
CA ASP A 48 8.15 -4.31 -11.74
C ASP A 48 9.13 -5.02 -10.78
N PHE A 49 8.69 -5.24 -9.55
CA PHE A 49 9.53 -5.70 -8.45
C PHE A 49 10.26 -7.03 -8.70
N TYR A 50 9.57 -7.98 -9.32
CA TYR A 50 10.09 -9.33 -9.47
C TYR A 50 10.75 -9.58 -10.83
N CYS A 51 10.15 -9.09 -11.90
CA CYS A 51 10.43 -9.57 -13.25
C CYS A 51 10.97 -8.49 -14.19
N GLY A 52 11.04 -7.24 -13.75
CA GLY A 52 11.44 -6.11 -14.59
C GLY A 52 10.46 -5.81 -15.73
N CYS A 53 9.20 -6.21 -15.58
CA CYS A 53 8.16 -5.96 -16.58
C CYS A 53 7.69 -4.51 -16.51
N LYS A 54 7.56 -3.88 -17.68
CA LYS A 54 6.97 -2.55 -17.81
C LYS A 54 5.45 -2.64 -17.70
N TRP A 55 4.82 -1.51 -17.42
CA TRP A 55 3.36 -1.43 -17.37
C TRP A 55 2.83 -0.07 -17.81
N GLU A 56 1.56 -0.07 -18.22
CA GLU A 56 0.79 1.15 -18.46
C GLU A 56 -0.16 1.40 -17.29
N TRP A 57 -0.21 2.63 -16.79
CA TRP A 57 -1.13 3.00 -15.71
C TRP A 57 -2.59 2.96 -16.18
N VAL A 58 -3.46 2.37 -15.35
CA VAL A 58 -4.91 2.27 -15.61
C VAL A 58 -5.69 2.61 -14.35
N GLY A 59 -6.61 3.57 -14.47
CA GLY A 59 -7.43 4.01 -13.36
C GLY A 59 -6.62 4.73 -12.28
N LYS A 60 -7.02 4.60 -11.01
CA LYS A 60 -6.44 5.38 -9.90
C LYS A 60 -5.08 4.87 -9.43
N SER A 61 -4.84 3.57 -9.53
CA SER A 61 -3.62 2.93 -9.02
C SER A 61 -3.40 1.52 -9.62
N GLY A 62 -4.12 1.17 -10.67
CA GLY A 62 -3.98 -0.12 -11.36
C GLY A 62 -3.05 0.02 -12.56
N GLY A 63 -2.75 -1.09 -13.21
CA GLY A 63 -1.92 -1.06 -14.41
C GLY A 63 -2.10 -2.30 -15.27
N LYS A 64 -1.80 -2.15 -16.56
CA LYS A 64 -1.69 -3.23 -17.52
C LYS A 64 -0.22 -3.56 -17.72
N MET A 65 0.19 -4.75 -17.33
CA MET A 65 1.58 -5.21 -17.50
C MET A 65 1.87 -5.55 -18.96
N ASP A 66 3.14 -5.51 -19.34
CA ASP A 66 3.66 -6.07 -20.60
C ASP A 66 4.55 -7.30 -20.33
N PRO A 67 3.96 -8.50 -20.18
CA PRO A 67 4.71 -9.75 -19.98
C PRO A 67 5.62 -10.06 -21.16
N ALA A 68 5.19 -9.76 -22.38
CA ALA A 68 5.96 -10.08 -23.59
C ALA A 68 7.23 -9.24 -23.67
N GLY A 69 7.16 -7.95 -23.30
CA GLY A 69 8.30 -7.03 -23.29
C GLY A 69 9.43 -7.44 -22.35
N CYS A 70 9.12 -8.10 -21.22
CA CYS A 70 10.11 -8.65 -20.29
C CYS A 70 10.39 -10.15 -20.50
N GLY A 71 9.70 -10.82 -21.43
CA GLY A 71 9.81 -12.27 -21.63
C GLY A 71 9.19 -13.12 -20.51
N PHE A 72 8.30 -12.55 -19.70
CA PHE A 72 7.58 -13.28 -18.65
C PHE A 72 6.60 -14.29 -19.24
N TYR A 73 6.60 -15.49 -18.66
CA TYR A 73 5.73 -16.57 -19.08
C TYR A 73 5.34 -17.47 -17.91
N SER A 74 4.06 -17.85 -17.82
CA SER A 74 3.56 -18.83 -16.85
C SER A 74 2.32 -19.53 -17.41
N PHE A 75 2.21 -20.84 -17.17
CA PHE A 75 1.00 -21.60 -17.43
C PHE A 75 -0.05 -21.46 -16.31
N THR A 76 0.40 -21.16 -15.09
CA THR A 76 -0.45 -21.08 -13.90
C THR A 76 -0.76 -19.62 -13.59
N MET A 77 -2.02 -19.31 -13.25
CA MET A 77 -2.48 -17.93 -13.02
C MET A 77 -2.16 -16.99 -14.20
N ALA A 78 -2.20 -17.50 -15.43
CA ALA A 78 -1.82 -16.78 -16.65
C ALA A 78 -2.70 -15.54 -16.90
N ASP A 79 -3.97 -15.58 -16.48
CA ASP A 79 -4.91 -14.46 -16.59
C ASP A 79 -4.49 -13.23 -15.76
N ARG A 80 -3.66 -13.43 -14.73
CA ARG A 80 -3.13 -12.36 -13.88
C ARG A 80 -1.85 -11.73 -14.44
N ALA A 81 -1.25 -12.30 -15.47
CA ALA A 81 0.02 -11.81 -16.01
C ALA A 81 -0.12 -10.39 -16.60
N GLU A 82 -1.30 -10.04 -17.11
CA GLU A 82 -1.55 -8.72 -17.69
C GLU A 82 -1.94 -7.66 -16.65
N ARG A 83 -2.01 -8.01 -15.36
CA ARG A 83 -2.48 -7.12 -14.29
C ARG A 83 -1.31 -6.69 -13.40
N LEU A 84 -1.22 -5.40 -13.15
CA LEU A 84 -0.42 -4.89 -12.04
C LEU A 84 -1.16 -5.20 -10.75
N GLU A 85 -0.48 -5.89 -9.85
CA GLU A 85 -0.93 -6.12 -8.48
C GLU A 85 0.07 -5.52 -7.51
N TRP A 86 -0.44 -4.88 -6.45
CA TRP A 86 0.41 -4.33 -5.40
C TRP A 86 0.82 -5.47 -4.47
N GLU A 87 2.10 -5.76 -4.46
CA GLU A 87 2.72 -6.79 -3.65
C GLU A 87 3.03 -6.24 -2.26
N HIS A 88 2.60 -6.97 -1.23
CA HIS A 88 3.10 -6.78 0.12
C HIS A 88 4.40 -7.57 0.30
N ILE A 89 5.57 -6.90 0.34
CA ILE A 89 6.88 -7.59 0.46
C ILE A 89 6.88 -8.52 1.68
N MET A 90 6.38 -8.04 2.82
CA MET A 90 5.98 -8.85 3.97
C MET A 90 4.47 -9.12 3.88
N PRO A 91 4.02 -10.38 3.67
CA PRO A 91 2.62 -10.70 3.49
C PRO A 91 1.79 -10.23 4.68
N ILE A 92 0.69 -9.52 4.42
CA ILE A 92 -0.15 -9.00 5.50
C ILE A 92 -0.74 -10.13 6.36
N SER A 93 -0.98 -11.30 5.77
CA SER A 93 -1.44 -12.50 6.48
C SER A 93 -0.52 -12.90 7.64
N ASN A 94 0.80 -12.69 7.53
CA ASN A 94 1.78 -13.13 8.52
C ASN A 94 1.68 -12.30 9.81
N VAL A 95 1.20 -11.06 9.72
CA VAL A 95 0.95 -10.19 10.87
C VAL A 95 -0.52 -10.19 11.29
N ALA A 96 -1.43 -10.42 10.34
CA ALA A 96 -2.85 -10.32 10.56
C ALA A 96 -3.46 -11.58 11.19
N ASN A 97 -2.96 -12.77 10.85
CA ASN A 97 -3.49 -14.05 11.34
C ASN A 97 -3.38 -14.24 12.87
N GLN A 98 -2.57 -13.44 13.55
CA GLN A 98 -2.40 -13.46 15.01
C GLN A 98 -3.40 -12.53 15.73
N ARG A 99 -4.12 -11.69 14.99
CA ARG A 99 -5.00 -10.66 15.56
C ARG A 99 -6.38 -11.22 15.86
N GLN A 100 -7.02 -10.70 16.90
CA GLN A 100 -8.34 -11.15 17.32
C GLN A 100 -9.41 -10.92 16.23
N CYS A 101 -9.35 -9.79 15.52
CA CYS A 101 -10.25 -9.50 14.40
C CYS A 101 -10.21 -10.58 13.30
N TRP A 102 -9.05 -11.19 13.08
CA TRP A 102 -8.86 -12.21 12.05
C TRP A 102 -9.44 -13.55 12.51
N ARG A 103 -9.33 -13.85 13.80
CA ARG A 103 -9.93 -15.04 14.41
C ARG A 103 -11.46 -14.95 14.38
N ASP A 104 -12.01 -13.75 14.57
CA ASP A 104 -13.45 -13.54 14.66
C ASP A 104 -14.14 -13.31 13.31
N GLY A 105 -13.44 -12.77 12.32
CA GLY A 105 -14.02 -12.37 11.04
C GLY A 105 -13.17 -12.62 9.80
N GLY A 106 -12.06 -13.38 9.92
CA GLY A 106 -11.15 -13.63 8.80
C GLY A 106 -10.41 -12.38 8.31
N PRO A 107 -9.80 -12.45 7.11
CA PRO A 107 -9.06 -11.33 6.53
C PRO A 107 -9.87 -10.03 6.45
N GLU A 108 -11.10 -10.14 5.99
CA GLU A 108 -12.02 -9.01 5.76
C GLU A 108 -12.52 -8.40 7.09
N GLY A 109 -12.59 -9.20 8.16
CA GLY A 109 -13.05 -8.74 9.47
C GLY A 109 -12.14 -7.70 10.13
N CYS A 110 -10.85 -7.73 9.81
CA CYS A 110 -9.87 -6.79 10.37
C CYS A 110 -9.90 -5.40 9.75
N GLU A 111 -10.25 -5.29 8.46
CA GLU A 111 -10.23 -4.00 7.73
C GLU A 111 -11.10 -2.92 8.42
N ARG A 112 -12.21 -3.33 9.05
CA ARG A 112 -13.11 -2.41 9.75
C ARG A 112 -12.76 -2.18 11.22
N THR A 113 -12.05 -3.12 11.85
CA THR A 113 -11.99 -3.22 13.31
C THR A 113 -10.61 -3.01 13.90
N ASP A 114 -9.54 -3.13 13.10
CA ASP A 114 -8.17 -3.01 13.58
C ASP A 114 -7.41 -1.86 12.87
N PRO A 115 -7.44 -0.63 13.43
CA PRO A 115 -6.76 0.51 12.82
C PRO A 115 -5.23 0.37 12.81
N VAL A 116 -4.66 -0.51 13.63
CA VAL A 116 -3.22 -0.81 13.59
C VAL A 116 -2.92 -1.69 12.39
N LEU A 117 -3.74 -2.71 12.12
CA LEU A 117 -3.57 -3.54 10.92
C LEU A 117 -3.75 -2.70 9.65
N ASN A 118 -4.76 -1.82 9.59
CA ASN A 118 -4.96 -0.97 8.42
C ASN A 118 -3.74 -0.09 8.11
N ARG A 119 -3.05 0.40 9.15
CA ARG A 119 -1.79 1.14 8.98
C ARG A 119 -0.66 0.25 8.46
N MET A 120 -0.58 -1.00 8.92
CA MET A 120 0.44 -1.95 8.45
C MET A 120 0.17 -2.37 7.00
N GLU A 121 -1.09 -2.54 6.62
CA GLU A 121 -1.50 -2.88 5.25
C GLU A 121 -1.26 -1.72 4.28
N GLY A 122 -1.48 -0.48 4.74
CA GLY A 122 -1.21 0.75 4.00
C GLY A 122 0.23 1.26 4.12
N ASP A 123 1.15 0.50 4.73
CA ASP A 123 2.55 0.91 4.83
C ASP A 123 3.21 0.87 3.43
N MET A 124 3.50 2.06 2.91
CA MET A 124 4.06 2.24 1.57
C MET A 124 5.46 1.65 1.42
N PHE A 125 6.22 1.47 2.51
CA PHE A 125 7.52 0.80 2.43
C PHE A 125 7.40 -0.71 2.20
N ASN A 126 6.22 -1.27 2.46
CA ASN A 126 5.93 -2.68 2.27
C ASN A 126 5.22 -2.97 0.94
N LEU A 127 5.00 -1.96 0.09
CA LEU A 127 4.17 -2.06 -1.11
C LEU A 127 4.97 -1.76 -2.39
N THR A 128 4.88 -2.66 -3.35
CA THR A 128 5.61 -2.55 -4.62
C THR A 128 4.78 -3.06 -5.81
N PRO A 129 4.90 -2.48 -7.02
CA PRO A 129 4.22 -3.01 -8.20
C PRO A 129 4.81 -4.36 -8.61
N SER A 130 3.94 -5.32 -8.92
CA SER A 130 4.31 -6.66 -9.36
C SER A 130 3.39 -7.13 -10.49
N ILE A 131 3.92 -7.95 -11.39
CA ILE A 131 3.10 -8.78 -12.26
C ILE A 131 2.21 -9.70 -11.42
N GLY A 132 0.90 -9.71 -11.71
CA GLY A 132 -0.09 -10.37 -10.85
C GLY A 132 0.12 -11.88 -10.70
N THR A 133 0.64 -12.54 -11.73
CA THR A 133 0.99 -13.98 -11.64
C THR A 133 2.09 -14.25 -10.61
N ALA A 134 3.15 -13.42 -10.57
CA ALA A 134 4.24 -13.61 -9.62
C ALA A 134 3.76 -13.39 -8.17
N ASN A 135 3.01 -12.30 -7.93
CA ASN A 135 2.35 -12.02 -6.65
C ASN A 135 1.50 -13.23 -6.21
N ALA A 136 0.61 -13.71 -7.09
CA ALA A 136 -0.27 -14.83 -6.80
C ALA A 136 0.47 -16.14 -6.45
N LEU A 137 1.55 -16.44 -7.17
CA LEU A 137 2.35 -17.65 -6.98
C LEU A 137 3.26 -17.56 -5.75
N ARG A 138 3.72 -16.36 -5.39
CA ARG A 138 4.47 -16.12 -4.15
C ARG A 138 3.62 -16.42 -2.91
N PHE A 139 2.32 -16.15 -2.98
CA PHE A 139 1.36 -16.44 -1.90
C PHE A 139 1.82 -15.81 -0.58
N ASN A 140 1.94 -16.59 0.50
CA ASN A 140 2.40 -16.13 1.82
C ASN A 140 3.78 -16.70 2.18
N LEU A 141 4.58 -17.09 1.17
CA LEU A 141 5.91 -17.66 1.38
C LEU A 141 6.89 -16.56 1.81
N ASN A 142 7.60 -16.80 2.91
CA ASN A 142 8.69 -16.00 3.45
C ASN A 142 9.88 -16.90 3.76
#